data_AF-A0A354EQM4-F1
#
_entry.id   AF-A0A354EQM4-F1
#
_cell.length_a   1.000
_cell.length_b   1.000
_cell.length_c   1.000
_cell.angle_alpha   90.00
_cell.angle_beta   90.00
_cell.angle_gamma   90.00
#
_symmetry.space_group_name_H-M   'P 1'
#
loop_
_entity.id
_entity.type
_entity.pdbx_description
1 polymer ?
#
loop_
_entity_poly.entity_id
_entity_poly.type
_entity_poly.pdbx_seq_one_letter_code
_entity_poly.pdbx_strand_id
1 'polypeptide(L)'
;MTDLVPVITSTTSVPETPTPAVIFTPVERIVRLGDLGIARENLRYGEPPDDDIPTLAATLKAAGQLQPVTVRPGRGKKEQPFMALDGRRRRLALASLLEAGDIDEDYPVRTYVETDPARQAAAVLLTNTAVPVHVADVIAAIGRMLKSKLTITAMARALGYDEIEIKRLAALSGVAPAALVALKAGRITLRQTRLLARLPDLQEQKDIAQMTLDGQGFQEWRVKERLDDSRVTTRDRRCALVDPQAYADAGGRTESDLFGELPPVLLDPDILTEVWTRRARGIAAVFEAEGISVHVTAGPEPELPDDLEALGYVYGGSLPAEEMARYRAQREVFNDRTEKARIALADVEHPDVADLAIVDMIHAKIASDQTGCGGRVVTTMVLWPAAEAGVEVRCYTPEEPEIDEEDQDAAPEAARRTAAPPAYVPPEVEAPEPETEGVNHALHAVRTDVATR
;
A
#
# COMPACT_ATOMS: atom_id res chain seq x y z
N MET A 1 -11.43 12.13 -13.70
CA MET A 1 -12.35 11.68 -12.64
C MET A 1 -13.39 10.73 -13.27
N THR A 2 -12.93 9.63 -13.88
CA THR A 2 -13.78 8.84 -14.81
C THR A 2 -13.68 7.32 -14.62
N ASP A 3 -13.14 6.83 -13.50
CA ASP A 3 -13.00 5.38 -13.26
C ASP A 3 -13.92 4.87 -12.15
N LEU A 4 -15.22 5.13 -12.29
CA LEU A 4 -16.27 4.40 -11.55
C LEU A 4 -17.51 4.11 -12.42
N VAL A 5 -17.34 4.03 -13.74
CA VAL A 5 -18.27 3.28 -14.60
C VAL A 5 -17.56 1.97 -14.95
N PRO A 6 -17.99 0.82 -14.42
CA PRO A 6 -17.33 -0.44 -14.72
C PRO A 6 -17.51 -0.77 -16.20
N VAL A 7 -16.40 -0.76 -16.95
CA VAL A 7 -16.29 -1.50 -18.21
C VAL A 7 -16.36 -2.98 -17.82
N ILE A 8 -17.36 -3.68 -18.34
CA ILE A 8 -17.56 -5.12 -18.15
C ILE A 8 -16.44 -5.85 -18.92
N THR A 9 -15.25 -5.96 -18.33
CA THR A 9 -14.23 -6.89 -18.80
C THR A 9 -14.47 -8.25 -18.18
N SER A 10 -14.95 -9.17 -19.02
CA SER A 10 -15.15 -10.58 -18.69
C SER A 10 -13.80 -11.30 -18.70
N THR A 11 -13.37 -11.86 -17.57
CA THR A 11 -12.31 -12.88 -17.60
C THR A 11 -12.51 -13.96 -16.53
N THR A 12 -12.61 -15.19 -17.05
CA THR A 12 -12.37 -16.51 -16.46
C THR A 12 -13.50 -17.15 -15.62
N SER A 13 -14.04 -18.20 -16.23
CA SER A 13 -15.19 -19.01 -15.84
C SER A 13 -14.87 -20.06 -14.77
N VAL A 14 -15.63 -20.04 -13.67
CA VAL A 14 -15.96 -21.20 -12.85
C VAL A 14 -17.38 -21.63 -13.26
N PRO A 15 -17.75 -22.92 -13.29
CA PRO A 15 -19.09 -23.33 -13.69
C PRO A 15 -20.07 -22.99 -12.55
N GLU A 16 -20.59 -21.76 -12.55
CA GLU A 16 -21.75 -21.43 -11.74
C GLU A 16 -22.97 -22.10 -12.36
N THR A 17 -23.59 -22.99 -11.58
CA THR A 17 -24.95 -23.47 -11.86
C THR A 17 -25.82 -22.25 -12.17
N PRO A 18 -26.47 -22.16 -13.34
CA PRO A 18 -27.18 -20.95 -13.74
C PRO A 18 -28.28 -20.69 -12.73
N THR A 19 -28.11 -19.63 -11.93
CA THR A 19 -29.14 -19.16 -11.02
C THR A 19 -30.34 -18.77 -11.89
N PRO A 20 -31.54 -19.35 -11.67
CA PRO A 20 -32.69 -19.06 -12.50
C PRO A 20 -33.00 -17.55 -12.43
N ALA A 21 -33.31 -16.97 -13.58
CA ALA A 21 -33.68 -15.57 -13.67
C ALA A 21 -34.87 -15.27 -12.74
N VAL A 22 -34.78 -14.20 -11.95
CA VAL A 22 -35.87 -13.77 -11.09
C VAL A 22 -36.97 -13.18 -11.98
N ILE A 23 -38.06 -13.92 -12.16
CA ILE A 23 -39.27 -13.40 -12.80
C ILE A 23 -40.07 -12.64 -11.74
N PHE A 24 -40.24 -11.33 -11.92
CA PHE A 24 -41.03 -10.50 -11.02
C PHE A 24 -42.08 -9.71 -11.80
N THR A 25 -43.31 -9.67 -11.26
CA THR A 25 -44.40 -8.84 -11.77
C THR A 25 -44.57 -7.61 -10.88
N PRO A 26 -44.32 -6.39 -11.38
CA PRO A 26 -44.49 -5.17 -10.60
C PRO A 26 -45.92 -4.97 -10.12
N VAL A 27 -46.05 -4.66 -8.83
CA VAL A 27 -47.32 -4.25 -8.23
C VAL A 27 -47.56 -2.80 -8.59
N GLU A 28 -48.15 -2.56 -9.76
CA GLU A 28 -48.58 -1.23 -10.17
C GLU A 28 -49.81 -0.81 -9.38
N ARG A 29 -49.76 0.39 -8.81
CA ARG A 29 -50.86 0.99 -8.06
C ARG A 29 -50.99 2.47 -8.38
N ILE A 30 -52.22 2.94 -8.57
CA ILE A 30 -52.54 4.36 -8.60
C ILE A 30 -52.74 4.83 -7.16
N VAL A 31 -52.00 5.85 -6.73
CA VAL A 31 -52.07 6.43 -5.39
C VAL A 31 -52.40 7.93 -5.48
N ARG A 32 -53.00 8.49 -4.43
CA ARG A 32 -53.24 9.94 -4.34
C ARG A 32 -51.92 10.68 -4.16
N LEU A 33 -51.79 11.86 -4.77
CA LEU A 33 -50.58 12.69 -4.60
C LEU A 33 -50.34 13.06 -3.13
N GLY A 34 -51.40 13.32 -2.36
CA GLY A 34 -51.32 13.60 -0.93
C GLY A 34 -50.74 12.45 -0.09
N ASP A 35 -50.89 11.21 -0.55
CA ASP A 35 -50.39 10.00 0.13
C ASP A 35 -48.94 9.65 -0.28
N LEU A 36 -48.31 10.46 -1.15
CA LEU A 36 -46.98 10.22 -1.70
C LEU A 36 -45.94 11.16 -1.08
N GLY A 37 -45.01 10.59 -0.31
CA GLY A 37 -43.83 11.27 0.22
C GLY A 37 -42.54 10.88 -0.50
N ILE A 38 -41.41 11.50 -0.12
CA ILE A 38 -40.07 11.12 -0.60
C ILE A 38 -39.38 10.33 0.51
N ALA A 39 -38.88 9.13 0.21
CA ALA A 39 -38.20 8.29 1.20
C ALA A 39 -36.85 8.87 1.59
N ARG A 40 -36.48 8.78 2.88
CA ARG A 40 -35.15 9.22 3.39
C ARG A 40 -34.00 8.42 2.77
N GLU A 41 -34.29 7.24 2.26
CA GLU A 41 -33.36 6.36 1.59
C GLU A 41 -33.00 6.84 0.18
N ASN A 42 -33.87 7.65 -0.46
CA ASN A 42 -33.61 8.20 -1.78
C ASN A 42 -32.27 8.96 -1.78
N LEU A 43 -31.43 8.67 -2.77
CA LEU A 43 -30.06 9.21 -2.83
C LEU A 43 -30.01 10.74 -2.83
N ARG A 44 -31.06 11.39 -3.33
CA ARG A 44 -31.16 12.86 -3.45
C ARG A 44 -32.13 13.46 -2.45
N TYR A 45 -32.49 12.75 -1.38
CA TYR A 45 -33.48 13.20 -0.40
C TYR A 45 -33.18 14.61 0.15
N GLY A 46 -31.92 14.88 0.50
CA GLY A 46 -31.47 16.14 1.10
C GLY A 46 -30.91 17.17 0.11
N GLU A 47 -30.95 16.90 -1.19
CA GLU A 47 -30.48 17.84 -2.20
C GLU A 47 -31.56 18.91 -2.47
N PRO A 48 -31.18 20.11 -2.95
CA PRO A 48 -32.16 21.09 -3.42
C PRO A 48 -32.99 20.54 -4.61
N PRO A 49 -34.14 21.15 -4.91
CA PRO A 49 -34.82 20.94 -6.19
C PRO A 49 -33.88 21.30 -7.36
N ASP A 50 -33.97 20.53 -8.43
CA ASP A 50 -33.26 20.74 -9.69
C ASP A 50 -33.96 21.82 -10.54
N ASP A 51 -33.19 22.65 -11.25
CA ASP A 51 -33.67 23.77 -12.08
C ASP A 51 -34.59 23.29 -13.22
N ASP A 52 -34.47 22.03 -13.64
CA ASP A 52 -35.31 21.42 -14.69
C ASP A 52 -36.70 20.98 -14.20
N ILE A 53 -37.00 21.06 -12.89
CA ILE A 53 -38.28 20.61 -12.33
C ILE A 53 -39.50 21.33 -12.95
N PRO A 54 -39.50 22.64 -13.18
CA PRO A 54 -40.61 23.33 -13.86
C PRO A 54 -40.85 22.81 -15.28
N THR A 55 -39.79 22.52 -16.03
CA THR A 55 -39.88 21.91 -17.37
C THR A 55 -40.51 20.52 -17.30
N LEU A 56 -40.12 19.71 -16.31
CA LEU A 56 -40.73 18.41 -16.06
C LEU A 56 -42.20 18.53 -15.64
N ALA A 57 -42.56 19.52 -14.83
CA ALA A 57 -43.94 19.79 -14.43
C ALA A 57 -44.82 20.13 -15.64
N ALA A 58 -44.35 21.02 -16.53
CA ALA A 58 -45.03 21.32 -17.78
C ALA A 58 -45.21 20.08 -18.67
N THR A 59 -44.19 19.22 -18.73
CA THR A 59 -44.25 17.95 -19.47
C THR A 59 -45.28 16.99 -18.85
N LEU A 60 -45.31 16.83 -17.53
CA LEU A 60 -46.29 16.00 -16.84
C LEU A 60 -47.73 16.52 -17.01
N LYS A 61 -47.92 17.84 -17.01
CA LYS A 61 -49.21 18.47 -17.27
C LYS A 61 -49.71 18.19 -18.70
N ALA A 62 -48.81 18.28 -19.69
CA ALA A 62 -49.15 18.14 -21.09
C ALA A 62 -49.28 16.67 -21.55
N ALA A 63 -48.36 15.81 -21.12
CA ALA A 63 -48.21 14.44 -21.62
C ALA A 63 -48.62 13.35 -20.60
N GLY A 64 -48.92 13.75 -19.36
CA GLY A 64 -49.20 12.82 -18.26
C GLY A 64 -47.94 12.11 -17.74
N GLN A 65 -48.14 11.23 -16.75
CA GLN A 65 -47.06 10.45 -16.15
C GLN A 65 -46.78 9.16 -16.93
N LEU A 66 -45.71 9.19 -17.74
CA LEU A 66 -45.27 8.02 -18.51
C LEU A 66 -44.49 7.00 -17.67
N GLN A 67 -43.62 7.48 -16.76
CA GLN A 67 -42.79 6.64 -15.90
C GLN A 67 -43.40 6.56 -14.48
N PRO A 68 -43.78 5.37 -13.98
CA PRO A 68 -44.28 5.18 -12.61
C PRO A 68 -43.22 5.43 -11.54
N VAL A 69 -43.61 6.01 -10.40
CA VAL A 69 -42.71 6.25 -9.25
C VAL A 69 -42.54 4.96 -8.45
N THR A 70 -41.31 4.52 -8.19
CA THR A 70 -41.07 3.33 -7.36
C THR A 70 -41.11 3.73 -5.89
N VAL A 71 -42.00 3.13 -5.11
CA VAL A 71 -42.29 3.49 -3.72
C VAL A 71 -42.14 2.28 -2.79
N ARG A 72 -41.83 2.53 -1.52
CA ARG A 72 -42.07 1.56 -0.43
C ARG A 72 -43.25 1.99 0.42
N PRO A 73 -43.88 1.07 1.18
CA PRO A 73 -44.82 1.45 2.23
C PRO A 73 -44.17 2.40 3.25
N GLY A 74 -44.95 3.36 3.73
CA GLY A 74 -44.60 4.24 4.85
C GLY A 74 -44.34 3.47 6.14
N ARG A 75 -43.38 3.94 6.92
CA ARG A 75 -42.97 3.36 8.20
C ARG A 75 -43.34 4.31 9.34
N GLY A 76 -44.19 3.84 10.26
CA GLY A 76 -44.65 4.62 11.40
C GLY A 76 -45.66 5.70 11.03
N LYS A 77 -45.94 6.63 11.97
CA LYS A 77 -47.00 7.65 11.82
C LYS A 77 -46.57 8.96 11.16
N LYS A 78 -45.26 9.15 10.94
CA LYS A 78 -44.68 10.41 10.43
C LYS A 78 -44.42 10.39 8.92
N GLU A 79 -44.39 9.20 8.33
CA GLU A 79 -44.22 9.02 6.89
C GLU A 79 -45.58 8.96 6.21
N GLN A 80 -45.63 9.38 4.95
CA GLN A 80 -46.82 9.17 4.13
C GLN A 80 -47.00 7.68 3.81
N PRO A 81 -48.22 7.22 3.46
CA PRO A 81 -48.49 5.81 3.14
C PRO A 81 -47.56 5.22 2.07
N PHE A 82 -47.12 6.04 1.10
CA PHE A 82 -46.19 5.64 0.05
C PHE A 82 -44.99 6.58 0.02
N MET A 83 -43.78 6.03 0.11
CA MET A 83 -42.54 6.80 0.16
C MET A 83 -41.68 6.48 -1.06
N ALA A 84 -41.43 7.48 -1.92
CA ALA A 84 -40.69 7.34 -3.16
C ALA A 84 -39.21 6.99 -2.92
N LEU A 85 -38.82 5.78 -3.37
CA LEU A 85 -37.44 5.31 -3.43
C LEU A 85 -36.75 5.84 -4.70
N ASP A 86 -37.47 5.85 -5.81
CA ASP A 86 -37.09 6.48 -7.09
C ASP A 86 -38.21 7.41 -7.58
N GLY A 87 -37.88 8.41 -8.39
CA GLY A 87 -38.86 9.34 -8.98
C GLY A 87 -39.03 10.64 -8.21
N ARG A 88 -38.05 11.04 -7.38
CA ARG A 88 -38.05 12.32 -6.65
C ARG A 88 -38.40 13.53 -7.54
N ARG A 89 -37.76 13.66 -8.71
CA ARG A 89 -38.02 14.77 -9.67
C ARG A 89 -39.49 14.80 -10.10
N ARG A 90 -40.08 13.63 -10.39
CA ARG A 90 -41.50 13.50 -10.76
C ARG A 90 -42.41 13.90 -9.61
N ARG A 91 -42.10 13.48 -8.38
CA ARG A 91 -42.86 13.91 -7.19
C ARG A 91 -42.79 15.41 -6.94
N LEU A 92 -41.62 16.04 -7.12
CA LEU A 92 -41.45 17.48 -6.96
C LEU A 92 -42.16 18.27 -8.08
N ALA A 93 -42.11 17.78 -9.32
CA ALA A 93 -42.84 18.37 -10.44
C ALA A 93 -44.37 18.33 -10.21
N LEU A 94 -44.91 17.21 -9.72
CA LEU A 94 -46.32 17.11 -9.31
C LEU A 94 -46.63 18.04 -8.12
N ALA A 95 -45.70 18.21 -7.17
CA ALA A 95 -45.86 19.19 -6.08
C ALA A 95 -46.03 20.61 -6.63
N SER A 96 -45.20 20.99 -7.59
CA SER A 96 -45.24 22.31 -8.22
C SER A 96 -46.57 22.56 -8.95
N LEU A 97 -47.13 21.54 -9.62
CA LEU A 97 -48.47 21.64 -10.24
C LEU A 97 -49.58 21.79 -9.19
N LEU A 98 -49.48 21.08 -8.06
CA LEU A 98 -50.43 21.21 -6.95
C LEU A 98 -50.38 22.62 -6.33
N GLU A 99 -49.18 23.14 -6.08
CA GLU A 99 -48.98 24.51 -5.57
C GLU A 99 -49.50 25.58 -6.54
N ALA A 100 -49.37 25.36 -7.85
CA ALA A 100 -49.93 26.23 -8.88
C ALA A 100 -51.46 26.11 -9.03
N GLY A 101 -52.11 25.15 -8.35
CA GLY A 101 -53.54 24.88 -8.45
C GLY A 101 -53.97 24.21 -9.76
N ASP A 102 -53.01 23.67 -10.52
CA ASP A 102 -53.28 22.96 -11.78
C ASP A 102 -53.81 21.54 -11.55
N ILE A 103 -53.53 20.97 -10.37
CA ILE A 103 -54.02 19.66 -9.90
C ILE A 103 -54.35 19.74 -8.40
N ASP A 104 -55.02 18.74 -7.85
CA ASP A 104 -55.37 18.64 -6.42
C ASP A 104 -54.63 17.48 -5.71
N GLU A 105 -54.85 17.32 -4.40
CA GLU A 105 -54.22 16.26 -3.61
C GLU A 105 -54.70 14.84 -4.00
N ASP A 106 -55.86 14.73 -4.64
CA ASP A 106 -56.47 13.49 -5.12
C ASP A 106 -55.92 13.04 -6.48
N TYR A 107 -55.06 13.85 -7.11
CA TYR A 107 -54.47 13.57 -8.41
C TYR A 107 -53.85 12.16 -8.47
N PRO A 108 -54.23 11.33 -9.46
CA PRO A 108 -53.80 9.94 -9.54
C PRO A 108 -52.34 9.83 -10.00
N VAL A 109 -51.49 9.26 -9.14
CA VAL A 109 -50.07 9.02 -9.44
C VAL A 109 -49.83 7.52 -9.64
N ARG A 110 -49.26 7.14 -10.80
CA ARG A 110 -48.84 5.77 -11.10
C ARG A 110 -47.59 5.41 -10.31
N THR A 111 -47.63 4.31 -9.57
CA THR A 111 -46.53 3.83 -8.73
C THR A 111 -46.26 2.35 -8.89
N TYR A 112 -45.02 1.94 -8.65
CA TYR A 112 -44.66 0.55 -8.39
C TYR A 112 -44.36 0.39 -6.90
N VAL A 113 -45.15 -0.43 -6.21
CA VAL A 113 -45.01 -0.64 -4.76
C VAL A 113 -44.07 -1.81 -4.49
N GLU A 114 -42.94 -1.54 -3.85
CA GLU A 114 -41.95 -2.55 -3.48
C GLU A 114 -41.95 -2.83 -1.98
N THR A 115 -42.22 -4.08 -1.63
CA THR A 115 -42.23 -4.57 -0.24
C THR A 115 -40.98 -5.36 0.13
N ASP A 116 -40.28 -5.93 -0.86
CA ASP A 116 -39.04 -6.69 -0.66
C ASP A 116 -37.86 -5.75 -0.38
N PRO A 117 -37.19 -5.84 0.80
CA PRO A 117 -36.04 -5.00 1.14
C PRO A 117 -34.90 -5.02 0.13
N ALA A 118 -34.62 -6.17 -0.49
CA ALA A 118 -33.54 -6.27 -1.47
C ALA A 118 -33.86 -5.45 -2.73
N ARG A 119 -35.11 -5.48 -3.16
CA ARG A 119 -35.58 -4.71 -4.32
C ARG A 119 -35.83 -3.25 -4.01
N GLN A 120 -36.17 -2.90 -2.77
CA GLN A 120 -36.12 -1.52 -2.30
C GLN A 120 -34.70 -0.95 -2.40
N ALA A 121 -33.68 -1.74 -2.01
CA ALA A 121 -32.28 -1.34 -2.15
C ALA A 121 -31.87 -1.15 -3.62
N ALA A 122 -32.24 -2.09 -4.49
CA ALA A 122 -32.03 -1.99 -5.93
C ALA A 122 -32.71 -0.73 -6.51
N ALA A 123 -33.96 -0.46 -6.13
CA ALA A 123 -34.68 0.72 -6.59
C ALA A 123 -34.03 2.04 -6.16
N VAL A 124 -33.31 2.08 -5.04
CA VAL A 124 -32.58 3.27 -4.57
C VAL A 124 -31.27 3.47 -5.35
N LEU A 125 -30.53 2.40 -5.63
CA LEU A 125 -29.18 2.48 -6.22
C LEU A 125 -29.18 2.40 -7.75
N LEU A 126 -30.03 1.57 -8.36
CA LEU A 126 -30.13 1.36 -9.80
C LEU A 126 -31.12 2.33 -10.47
N THR A 127 -31.35 3.50 -9.87
CA THR A 127 -32.25 4.53 -10.42
C THR A 127 -31.87 4.93 -11.85
N ASN A 128 -32.85 5.34 -12.65
CA ASN A 128 -32.61 5.77 -14.03
C ASN A 128 -31.75 7.06 -14.04
N THR A 129 -30.44 6.90 -14.26
CA THR A 129 -29.40 7.91 -14.05
C THR A 129 -29.25 8.88 -15.23
N ALA A 130 -30.22 9.76 -15.43
CA ALA A 130 -30.00 10.91 -16.32
C ALA A 130 -28.89 11.87 -15.80
N VAL A 131 -28.55 11.79 -14.50
CA VAL A 131 -27.47 12.56 -13.87
C VAL A 131 -26.66 11.63 -12.94
N PRO A 132 -25.32 11.64 -12.97
CA PRO A 132 -24.49 10.81 -12.08
C PRO A 132 -24.75 11.06 -10.59
N VAL A 133 -24.68 10.01 -9.77
CA VAL A 133 -24.74 10.11 -8.30
C VAL A 133 -23.31 10.20 -7.76
N HIS A 134 -23.09 11.02 -6.73
CA HIS A 134 -21.79 11.09 -6.07
C HIS A 134 -21.49 9.80 -5.29
N VAL A 135 -20.27 9.27 -5.40
CA VAL A 135 -19.87 7.99 -4.77
C VAL A 135 -20.08 7.97 -3.24
N ALA A 136 -19.90 9.10 -2.56
CA ALA A 136 -20.16 9.22 -1.13
C ALA A 136 -21.62 8.89 -0.75
N ASP A 137 -22.59 9.22 -1.61
CA ASP A 137 -24.01 8.94 -1.35
C ASP A 137 -24.33 7.46 -1.54
N VAL A 138 -23.67 6.81 -2.50
CA VAL A 138 -23.71 5.34 -2.69
C VAL A 138 -23.14 4.64 -1.46
N ILE A 139 -21.95 5.04 -1.00
CA ILE A 139 -21.32 4.48 0.21
C ILE A 139 -22.24 4.66 1.43
N ALA A 140 -22.81 5.85 1.61
CA ALA A 140 -23.73 6.12 2.70
C ALA A 140 -25.02 5.28 2.60
N ALA A 141 -25.51 5.00 1.39
CA ALA A 141 -26.66 4.13 1.16
C ALA A 141 -26.36 2.68 1.55
N ILE A 142 -25.20 2.14 1.17
CA ILE A 142 -24.74 0.80 1.61
C ILE A 142 -24.69 0.72 3.13
N GLY A 143 -24.15 1.75 3.81
CA GLY A 143 -24.17 1.81 5.27
C GLY A 143 -25.57 1.79 5.89
N ARG A 144 -26.56 2.44 5.27
CA ARG A 144 -27.97 2.38 5.71
C ARG A 144 -28.59 0.98 5.51
N MET A 145 -28.25 0.31 4.41
CA MET A 145 -28.71 -1.05 4.12
C MET A 145 -28.16 -2.06 5.14
N LEU A 146 -26.88 -1.94 5.51
CA LEU A 146 -26.26 -2.74 6.58
C LEU A 146 -26.93 -2.52 7.94
N LYS A 147 -27.19 -1.26 8.31
CA LYS A 147 -27.94 -0.92 9.54
C LYS A 147 -29.37 -1.51 9.55
N SER A 148 -29.95 -1.71 8.37
CA SER A 148 -31.25 -2.36 8.19
C SER A 148 -31.16 -3.89 8.14
N LYS A 149 -29.98 -4.46 8.46
CA LYS A 149 -29.67 -5.91 8.48
C LYS A 149 -29.75 -6.61 7.12
N LEU A 150 -29.60 -5.88 6.02
CA LEU A 150 -29.48 -6.49 4.70
C LEU A 150 -28.08 -7.11 4.55
N THR A 151 -28.01 -8.38 4.14
CA THR A 151 -26.73 -9.12 4.04
C THR A 151 -25.94 -8.71 2.79
N ILE A 152 -24.62 -8.89 2.84
CA ILE A 152 -23.72 -8.61 1.71
C ILE A 152 -24.14 -9.38 0.46
N THR A 153 -24.39 -10.69 0.59
CA THR A 153 -24.87 -11.54 -0.50
C THR A 153 -26.21 -11.06 -1.08
N ALA A 154 -27.14 -10.61 -0.24
CA ALA A 154 -28.42 -10.09 -0.72
C ALA A 154 -28.25 -8.76 -1.49
N MET A 155 -27.39 -7.87 -0.99
CA MET A 155 -27.06 -6.61 -1.69
C MET A 155 -26.35 -6.89 -3.02
N ALA A 156 -25.35 -7.76 -3.04
CA ALA A 156 -24.61 -8.15 -4.25
C ALA A 156 -25.57 -8.63 -5.35
N ARG A 157 -26.44 -9.59 -5.01
CA ARG A 157 -27.46 -10.12 -5.92
C ARG A 157 -28.45 -9.05 -6.39
N ALA A 158 -28.94 -8.20 -5.48
CA ALA A 158 -29.94 -7.20 -5.81
C ALA A 158 -29.40 -6.06 -6.68
N LEU A 159 -28.12 -5.73 -6.51
CA LEU A 159 -27.46 -4.63 -7.19
C LEU A 159 -26.67 -5.07 -8.44
N GLY A 160 -26.45 -6.37 -8.61
CA GLY A 160 -25.66 -6.91 -9.71
C GLY A 160 -24.14 -6.66 -9.55
N TYR A 161 -23.65 -6.64 -8.31
CA TYR A 161 -22.23 -6.47 -7.99
C TYR A 161 -21.65 -7.76 -7.40
N ASP A 162 -20.34 -7.92 -7.47
CA ASP A 162 -19.66 -9.00 -6.77
C ASP A 162 -19.69 -8.76 -5.25
N GLU A 163 -19.71 -9.84 -4.46
CA GLU A 163 -19.70 -9.71 -2.99
C GLU A 163 -18.48 -8.91 -2.48
N ILE A 164 -17.33 -9.03 -3.14
CA ILE A 164 -16.12 -8.29 -2.77
C ILE A 164 -16.29 -6.78 -2.95
N GLU A 165 -17.04 -6.34 -3.98
CA GLU A 165 -17.32 -4.93 -4.21
C GLU A 165 -18.24 -4.37 -3.13
N ILE A 166 -19.26 -5.14 -2.75
CA ILE A 166 -20.14 -4.79 -1.63
C ILE A 166 -19.36 -4.77 -0.31
N LYS A 167 -18.43 -5.71 -0.07
CA LYS A 167 -17.53 -5.69 1.10
C LYS A 167 -16.68 -4.42 1.16
N ARG A 168 -16.12 -3.99 0.02
CA ARG A 168 -15.34 -2.74 -0.09
C ARG A 168 -16.20 -1.51 0.21
N LEU A 169 -17.40 -1.42 -0.38
CA LEU A 169 -18.33 -0.32 -0.11
C LEU A 169 -18.83 -0.34 1.35
N ALA A 170 -19.04 -1.52 1.93
CA ALA A 170 -19.39 -1.70 3.32
C ALA A 170 -18.30 -1.18 4.25
N ALA A 171 -17.02 -1.54 4.00
CA ALA A 171 -15.88 -1.01 4.75
C ALA A 171 -15.77 0.51 4.65
N LEU A 172 -15.93 1.07 3.45
CA LEU A 172 -15.97 2.52 3.25
C LEU A 172 -17.14 3.19 3.96
N SER A 173 -18.27 2.51 4.13
CA SER A 173 -19.43 3.06 4.86
C SER A 173 -19.22 3.10 6.37
N GLY A 174 -18.25 2.33 6.87
CA GLY A 174 -17.88 2.26 8.29
C GLY A 174 -16.90 3.34 8.76
N VAL A 175 -16.33 4.14 7.84
CA VAL A 175 -15.42 5.23 8.20
C VAL A 175 -16.12 6.31 9.02
N ALA A 176 -15.34 7.15 9.70
CA ALA A 176 -15.87 8.32 10.41
C ALA A 176 -16.78 9.17 9.49
N PRO A 177 -17.98 9.60 9.94
CA PRO A 177 -18.93 10.33 9.09
C PRO A 177 -18.35 11.60 8.44
N ALA A 178 -17.42 12.27 9.12
CA ALA A 178 -16.69 13.42 8.61
C ALA A 178 -15.92 13.09 7.31
N ALA A 179 -15.41 11.87 7.15
CA ALA A 179 -14.70 11.46 5.95
C ALA A 179 -15.63 11.38 4.73
N LEU A 180 -16.86 10.87 4.89
CA LEU A 180 -17.83 10.85 3.79
C LEU A 180 -18.28 12.27 3.37
N VAL A 181 -18.39 13.18 4.35
CA VAL A 181 -18.64 14.61 4.07
C VAL A 181 -17.45 15.23 3.33
N ALA A 182 -16.22 14.94 3.78
CA ALA A 182 -15.00 15.42 3.13
C ALA A 182 -14.88 14.91 1.69
N LEU A 183 -15.22 13.63 1.46
CA LEU A 183 -15.24 13.01 0.15
C LEU A 183 -16.27 13.69 -0.76
N LYS A 184 -17.48 13.96 -0.25
CA LYS A 184 -18.54 14.67 -0.99
C LYS A 184 -18.16 16.11 -1.31
N ALA A 185 -17.40 16.77 -0.44
CA ALA A 185 -16.89 18.12 -0.65
C ALA A 185 -15.61 18.17 -1.52
N GLY A 186 -15.10 17.03 -2.01
CA GLY A 186 -13.87 16.95 -2.79
C GLY A 186 -12.59 17.28 -1.99
N ARG A 187 -12.66 17.26 -0.66
CA ARG A 187 -11.52 17.56 0.25
C ARG A 187 -10.61 16.35 0.47
N ILE A 188 -11.16 15.14 0.34
CA ILE A 188 -10.38 13.90 0.26
C ILE A 188 -10.75 13.14 -1.00
N THR A 189 -9.82 12.33 -1.49
CA THR A 189 -10.05 11.42 -2.61
C THR A 189 -10.61 10.07 -2.12
N LEU A 190 -11.15 9.28 -3.06
CA LEU A 190 -11.58 7.91 -2.75
C LEU A 190 -10.41 7.05 -2.25
N ARG A 191 -9.20 7.22 -2.82
CA ARG A 191 -7.98 6.55 -2.38
C ARG A 191 -7.66 6.85 -0.91
N GLN A 192 -7.75 8.12 -0.52
CA GLN A 192 -7.55 8.54 0.88
C GLN A 192 -8.65 8.02 1.81
N THR A 193 -9.88 7.90 1.32
CA THR A 193 -10.98 7.28 2.07
C THR A 193 -10.72 5.79 2.31
N ARG A 194 -10.20 5.06 1.31
CA ARG A 194 -9.77 3.66 1.48
C ARG A 194 -8.62 3.55 2.47
N LEU A 195 -7.69 4.50 2.48
CA LEU A 195 -6.59 4.53 3.43
C LEU A 195 -7.12 4.72 4.87
N LEU A 196 -8.05 5.66 5.09
CA LEU A 196 -8.73 5.82 6.38
C LEU A 196 -9.49 4.55 6.81
N ALA A 197 -10.16 3.88 5.88
CA ALA A 197 -10.92 2.66 6.18
C ALA A 197 -10.06 1.49 6.71
N ARG A 198 -8.73 1.55 6.52
CA ARG A 198 -7.79 0.58 7.07
C ARG A 198 -7.33 0.91 8.49
N LEU A 199 -7.50 2.15 8.92
CA LEU A 199 -7.10 2.58 10.25
C LEU A 199 -8.12 2.05 11.28
N PRO A 200 -7.71 1.30 12.32
CA PRO A 200 -8.67 0.70 13.25
C PRO A 200 -9.32 1.71 14.20
N ASP A 201 -8.63 2.82 14.51
CA ASP A 201 -9.13 3.83 15.45
C ASP A 201 -10.08 4.83 14.76
N LEU A 202 -11.38 4.72 15.07
CA LEU A 202 -12.42 5.61 14.53
C LEU A 202 -12.28 7.06 15.00
N GLN A 203 -11.73 7.32 16.19
CA GLN A 203 -11.52 8.66 16.69
C GLN A 203 -10.38 9.33 15.92
N GLU A 204 -9.28 8.61 15.67
CA GLU A 204 -8.19 9.11 14.83
C GLU A 204 -8.66 9.35 13.38
N GLN A 205 -9.48 8.44 12.81
CA GLN A 205 -10.10 8.69 11.50
C GLN A 205 -10.92 9.99 11.49
N LYS A 206 -11.70 10.24 12.54
CA LYS A 206 -12.53 11.44 12.66
C LYS A 206 -11.68 12.70 12.73
N ASP A 207 -10.60 12.68 13.51
CA ASP A 207 -9.73 13.85 13.68
C ASP A 207 -9.03 14.21 12.36
N ILE A 208 -8.49 13.21 11.65
CA ILE A 208 -7.87 13.42 10.32
C ILE A 208 -8.90 13.95 9.31
N ALA A 209 -10.11 13.38 9.29
CA ALA A 209 -11.17 13.82 8.39
C ALA A 209 -11.66 15.23 8.71
N GLN A 210 -11.80 15.59 9.99
CA GLN A 210 -12.23 16.91 10.42
C GLN A 210 -11.18 17.98 10.09
N MET A 211 -9.90 17.72 10.37
CA MET A 211 -8.81 18.60 9.97
C MET A 211 -8.82 18.87 8.46
N THR A 212 -9.11 17.83 7.66
CA THR A 212 -9.19 17.97 6.20
C THR A 212 -10.39 18.80 5.73
N LEU A 213 -11.54 18.66 6.41
CA LEU A 213 -12.71 19.53 6.19
C LEU A 213 -12.41 20.99 6.50
N ASP A 214 -11.68 21.23 7.59
CA ASP A 214 -11.31 22.56 8.07
C ASP A 214 -10.26 23.25 7.16
N GLY A 215 -9.82 22.58 6.10
CA GLY A 215 -8.94 23.14 5.06
C GLY A 215 -7.48 22.74 5.19
N GLN A 216 -7.14 21.89 6.17
CA GLN A 216 -5.81 21.31 6.24
C GLN A 216 -5.67 20.21 5.18
N GLY A 217 -4.44 19.94 4.73
CA GLY A 217 -4.17 18.83 3.82
C GLY A 217 -4.38 17.48 4.50
N PHE A 218 -4.82 16.47 3.73
CA PHE A 218 -4.96 15.12 4.25
C PHE A 218 -3.59 14.52 4.64
N GLN A 219 -3.46 14.11 5.90
CA GLN A 219 -2.20 13.62 6.48
C GLN A 219 -1.92 12.15 6.13
N GLU A 220 -1.63 11.86 4.84
CA GLU A 220 -1.37 10.47 4.39
C GLU A 220 -0.24 9.79 5.15
N TRP A 221 0.84 10.51 5.43
CA TRP A 221 2.02 9.99 6.13
C TRP A 221 1.65 9.43 7.51
N ARG A 222 0.76 10.12 8.24
CA ARG A 222 0.33 9.72 9.59
C ARG A 222 -0.48 8.44 9.56
N VAL A 223 -1.37 8.30 8.56
CA VAL A 223 -2.13 7.06 8.40
C VAL A 223 -1.21 5.92 7.99
N LYS A 224 -0.25 6.16 7.08
CA LYS A 224 0.72 5.14 6.67
C LYS A 224 1.60 4.68 7.81
N GLU A 225 2.16 5.59 8.61
CA GLU A 225 2.98 5.25 9.78
C GLU A 225 2.20 4.34 10.75
N ARG A 226 0.92 4.64 11.00
CA ARG A 226 0.06 3.77 11.83
C ARG A 226 -0.26 2.43 11.21
N LEU A 227 -0.34 2.35 9.88
CA LEU A 227 -0.52 1.09 9.18
C LEU A 227 0.76 0.28 9.08
N ASP A 228 1.93 0.94 9.04
CA ASP A 228 3.23 0.30 8.88
C ASP A 228 3.80 -0.17 10.22
N ASP A 229 3.25 0.29 11.35
CA ASP A 229 3.72 -0.03 12.70
C ASP A 229 3.83 -1.56 12.91
N SER A 230 5.07 -2.05 12.90
CA SER A 230 5.49 -3.44 13.12
C SER A 230 4.85 -4.51 12.22
N ARG A 231 4.31 -4.15 11.04
CA ARG A 231 3.71 -5.14 10.13
C ARG A 231 4.74 -5.79 9.21
N VAL A 232 4.80 -7.12 9.25
CA VAL A 232 5.54 -7.91 8.26
C VAL A 232 4.63 -8.16 7.06
N THR A 233 5.12 -7.89 5.86
CA THR A 233 4.36 -8.08 4.61
C THR A 233 5.09 -9.03 3.68
N THR A 234 4.46 -9.40 2.56
CA THR A 234 5.12 -10.18 1.50
C THR A 234 6.31 -9.47 0.84
N ARG A 235 6.61 -8.21 1.20
CA ARG A 235 7.82 -7.48 0.79
C ARG A 235 9.00 -7.64 1.75
N ASP A 236 8.83 -8.39 2.85
CA ASP A 236 9.91 -8.67 3.79
C ASP A 236 11.07 -9.39 3.08
N ARG A 237 12.32 -9.04 3.41
CA ARG A 237 13.53 -9.60 2.78
C ARG A 237 13.58 -11.13 2.87
N ARG A 238 13.00 -11.72 3.92
CA ARG A 238 12.92 -13.18 4.10
C ARG A 238 12.06 -13.87 3.04
N CYS A 239 11.08 -13.17 2.46
CA CYS A 239 10.20 -13.71 1.42
C CYS A 239 10.91 -13.97 0.09
N ALA A 240 12.15 -13.50 -0.08
CA ALA A 240 12.95 -13.84 -1.25
C ALA A 240 13.44 -15.30 -1.22
N LEU A 241 13.72 -15.84 -0.02
CA LEU A 241 14.13 -17.24 0.17
C LEU A 241 12.97 -18.14 0.63
N VAL A 242 11.87 -17.54 1.11
CA VAL A 242 10.66 -18.24 1.56
C VAL A 242 9.50 -17.84 0.66
N ASP A 243 9.09 -18.75 -0.22
CA ASP A 243 7.92 -18.51 -1.04
C ASP A 243 6.61 -18.59 -0.21
N PRO A 244 5.49 -18.04 -0.71
CA PRO A 244 4.23 -18.03 0.01
C PRO A 244 3.69 -19.42 0.36
N GLN A 245 3.97 -20.44 -0.46
CA GLN A 245 3.51 -21.81 -0.21
C GLN A 245 4.31 -22.45 0.93
N ALA A 246 5.63 -22.30 0.95
CA ALA A 246 6.48 -22.77 2.04
C ALA A 246 6.10 -22.13 3.38
N TYR A 247 5.72 -20.84 3.37
CA TYR A 247 5.19 -20.16 4.56
C TYR A 247 3.84 -20.75 5.01
N ALA A 248 2.91 -20.95 4.07
CA ALA A 248 1.58 -21.51 4.35
C ALA A 248 1.65 -22.97 4.83
N ASP A 249 2.53 -23.79 4.25
CA ASP A 249 2.76 -25.18 4.62
C ASP A 249 3.32 -25.31 6.06
N ALA A 250 4.07 -24.31 6.50
CA ALA A 250 4.54 -24.19 7.88
C ALA A 250 3.46 -23.66 8.85
N GLY A 251 2.23 -23.43 8.37
CA GLY A 251 1.10 -22.93 9.15
C GLY A 251 1.01 -21.40 9.23
N GLY A 252 1.82 -20.68 8.44
CA GLY A 252 1.80 -19.23 8.37
C GLY A 252 0.49 -18.68 7.78
N ARG A 253 -0.10 -17.68 8.44
CA ARG A 253 -1.34 -17.05 7.98
C ARG A 253 -1.06 -15.72 7.28
N THR A 254 -1.80 -15.48 6.20
CA THR A 254 -1.70 -14.25 5.42
C THR A 254 -3.05 -13.54 5.37
N GLU A 255 -3.02 -12.22 5.53
CA GLU A 255 -4.18 -11.34 5.37
C GLU A 255 -3.99 -10.46 4.13
N SER A 256 -4.89 -10.61 3.15
CA SER A 256 -4.89 -9.77 1.96
C SER A 256 -5.62 -8.45 2.19
N ASP A 257 -5.10 -7.38 1.62
CA ASP A 257 -5.76 -6.07 1.66
C ASP A 257 -7.13 -6.10 0.96
N LEU A 258 -8.17 -5.68 1.67
CA LEU A 258 -9.55 -5.70 1.17
C LEU A 258 -9.72 -4.92 -0.15
N PHE A 259 -8.94 -3.85 -0.34
CA PHE A 259 -9.00 -3.03 -1.56
C PHE A 259 -7.98 -3.46 -2.62
N GLY A 260 -7.07 -4.40 -2.33
CA GLY A 260 -6.06 -4.91 -3.26
C GLY A 260 -4.97 -3.90 -3.64
N GLU A 261 -4.74 -2.87 -2.82
CA GLU A 261 -3.76 -1.80 -3.07
C GLU A 261 -2.46 -1.97 -2.26
N LEU A 262 -2.49 -2.77 -1.19
CA LEU A 262 -1.35 -3.04 -0.31
C LEU A 262 -0.89 -4.50 -0.42
N PRO A 263 0.41 -4.78 -0.21
CA PRO A 263 0.90 -6.16 -0.14
C PRO A 263 0.20 -6.92 0.99
N PRO A 264 -0.05 -8.22 0.83
CA PRO A 264 -0.58 -9.03 1.91
C PRO A 264 0.33 -9.00 3.15
N VAL A 265 -0.31 -9.09 4.31
CA VAL A 265 0.36 -9.05 5.61
C VAL A 265 0.54 -10.46 6.12
N LEU A 266 1.74 -10.76 6.60
CA LEU A 266 2.10 -12.04 7.20
C LEU A 266 1.86 -11.93 8.70
N LEU A 267 0.89 -12.69 9.21
CA LEU A 267 0.41 -12.55 10.58
C LEU A 267 1.30 -13.26 11.60
N ASP A 268 2.11 -14.20 11.14
CA ASP A 268 2.96 -15.04 11.97
C ASP A 268 4.44 -14.84 11.55
N PRO A 269 5.10 -13.75 11.99
CA PRO A 269 6.46 -13.41 11.57
C PRO A 269 7.52 -14.37 12.10
N ASP A 270 7.24 -15.08 13.19
CA ASP A 270 8.13 -16.08 13.77
C ASP A 270 8.24 -17.33 12.88
N ILE A 271 7.11 -17.76 12.29
CA ILE A 271 7.10 -18.86 11.31
C ILE A 271 7.96 -18.47 10.09
N LEU A 272 7.85 -17.23 9.62
CA LEU A 272 8.67 -16.75 8.51
C LEU A 272 10.17 -16.80 8.85
N THR A 273 10.55 -16.39 10.08
CA THR A 273 11.93 -16.52 10.57
C THR A 273 12.38 -17.97 10.59
N GLU A 274 11.58 -18.88 11.16
CA GLU A 274 11.91 -20.30 11.27
C GLU A 274 12.13 -20.95 9.90
N VAL A 275 11.21 -20.73 8.96
CA VAL A 275 11.30 -21.29 7.61
C VAL A 275 12.51 -20.74 6.87
N TRP A 276 12.76 -19.42 6.96
CA TRP A 276 13.93 -18.79 6.35
C TRP A 276 15.23 -19.35 6.94
N THR A 277 15.35 -19.38 8.27
CA THR A 277 16.55 -19.86 8.98
C THR A 277 16.83 -21.32 8.65
N ARG A 278 15.80 -22.17 8.59
CA ARG A 278 15.95 -23.59 8.23
C ARG A 278 16.53 -23.77 6.84
N ARG A 279 16.03 -23.05 5.84
CA ARG A 279 16.57 -23.11 4.47
C ARG A 279 17.98 -22.53 4.37
N ALA A 280 18.22 -21.37 4.98
CA ALA A 280 19.55 -20.74 5.03
C ALA A 280 20.60 -21.62 5.74
N ARG A 281 20.22 -22.39 6.78
CA ARG A 281 21.08 -23.37 7.44
C ARG A 281 21.46 -24.54 6.52
N GLY A 282 20.55 -24.97 5.64
CA GLY A 282 20.86 -25.97 4.61
C GLY A 282 21.96 -25.50 3.66
N ILE A 283 21.90 -24.24 3.24
CA ILE A 283 22.93 -23.60 2.41
C ILE A 283 24.24 -23.43 3.19
N ALA A 284 24.16 -22.97 4.45
CA ALA A 284 25.33 -22.79 5.32
C ALA A 284 26.14 -24.08 5.51
N ALA A 285 25.47 -25.23 5.60
CA ALA A 285 26.11 -26.53 5.82
C ALA A 285 27.14 -26.90 4.73
N VAL A 286 27.00 -26.37 3.51
CA VAL A 286 27.98 -26.55 2.42
C VAL A 286 29.32 -25.93 2.81
N PHE A 287 29.31 -24.70 3.33
CA PHE A 287 30.51 -23.96 3.71
C PHE A 287 31.08 -24.40 5.06
N GLU A 288 30.21 -24.86 5.98
CA GLU A 288 30.66 -25.51 7.22
C GLU A 288 31.47 -26.78 6.91
N ALA A 289 31.05 -27.56 5.91
CA ALA A 289 31.80 -28.73 5.44
C ALA A 289 33.15 -28.38 4.79
N GLU A 290 33.31 -27.14 4.30
CA GLU A 290 34.55 -26.58 3.77
C GLU A 290 35.45 -25.97 4.86
N GLY A 291 35.01 -25.99 6.13
CA GLY A 291 35.78 -25.52 7.28
C GLY A 291 35.56 -24.05 7.64
N ILE A 292 34.53 -23.39 7.09
CA ILE A 292 34.17 -22.01 7.44
C ILE A 292 33.14 -22.03 8.59
N SER A 293 33.36 -21.22 9.63
CA SER A 293 32.34 -21.01 10.67
C SER A 293 31.21 -20.14 10.13
N VAL A 294 29.97 -20.65 10.10
CA VAL A 294 28.83 -19.93 9.52
C VAL A 294 27.78 -19.57 10.57
N HIS A 295 27.49 -18.28 10.70
CA HIS A 295 26.38 -17.78 11.53
C HIS A 295 25.20 -17.40 10.66
N VAL A 296 24.00 -17.94 10.96
CA VAL A 296 22.75 -17.59 10.25
C VAL A 296 21.85 -16.81 11.20
N THR A 297 21.48 -15.58 10.84
CA THR A 297 20.59 -14.74 11.66
C THR A 297 19.59 -13.97 10.79
N ALA A 298 18.33 -13.94 11.22
CA ALA A 298 17.30 -13.06 10.64
C ALA A 298 17.16 -11.73 11.40
N GLY A 299 17.93 -11.55 12.47
CA GLY A 299 17.91 -10.39 13.35
C GLY A 299 19.23 -9.63 13.30
N PRO A 300 19.68 -9.02 14.41
CA PRO A 300 20.95 -8.31 14.45
C PRO A 300 22.12 -9.26 14.16
N GLU A 301 23.22 -8.65 13.71
CA GLU A 301 24.51 -9.30 13.57
C GLU A 301 24.96 -9.89 14.91
N PRO A 302 25.42 -11.16 14.93
CA PRO A 302 25.91 -11.77 16.15
C PRO A 302 27.18 -11.07 16.63
N GLU A 303 27.42 -11.09 17.94
CA GLU A 303 28.71 -10.74 18.51
C GLU A 303 29.75 -11.77 18.05
N LEU A 304 30.78 -11.31 17.36
CA LEU A 304 31.90 -12.12 16.88
C LEU A 304 33.16 -11.80 17.69
N PRO A 305 34.14 -12.72 17.76
CA PRO A 305 35.44 -12.46 18.36
C PRO A 305 36.11 -11.20 17.80
N ASP A 306 36.79 -10.45 18.68
CA ASP A 306 37.46 -9.19 18.34
C ASP A 306 38.67 -9.39 17.40
N ASP A 307 39.20 -10.62 17.29
CA ASP A 307 40.33 -10.99 16.41
C ASP A 307 39.90 -11.29 14.97
N LEU A 308 38.64 -10.98 14.60
CA LEU A 308 38.11 -11.16 13.25
C LEU A 308 37.85 -9.81 12.56
N GLU A 309 38.49 -9.63 11.41
CA GLU A 309 38.28 -8.48 10.54
C GLU A 309 37.15 -8.75 9.53
N ALA A 310 36.17 -7.86 9.48
CA ALA A 310 35.08 -7.93 8.50
C ALA A 310 35.55 -7.50 7.10
N LEU A 311 35.40 -8.37 6.11
CA LEU A 311 35.82 -8.11 4.73
C LEU A 311 34.79 -7.26 3.99
N GLY A 312 35.24 -6.08 3.56
CA GLY A 312 34.42 -5.07 2.92
C GLY A 312 34.84 -4.74 1.48
N TYR A 313 34.28 -3.65 0.97
CA TYR A 313 34.63 -3.13 -0.34
C TYR A 313 36.07 -2.60 -0.37
N VAL A 314 36.87 -3.08 -1.32
CA VAL A 314 38.24 -2.57 -1.53
C VAL A 314 38.26 -1.35 -2.46
N TYR A 315 38.71 -0.21 -1.95
CA TYR A 315 38.84 1.04 -2.70
C TYR A 315 40.09 1.08 -3.58
N GLY A 316 40.05 1.88 -4.64
CA GLY A 316 41.19 2.04 -5.54
C GLY A 316 42.42 2.57 -4.81
N GLY A 317 43.53 1.84 -4.91
CA GLY A 317 44.80 2.17 -4.23
C GLY A 317 45.11 1.26 -3.02
N SER A 318 44.14 0.49 -2.52
CA SER A 318 44.35 -0.45 -1.39
C SER A 318 45.07 -1.74 -1.79
N LEU A 319 45.18 -2.04 -3.09
CA LEU A 319 45.90 -3.21 -3.61
C LEU A 319 46.80 -2.80 -4.79
N PRO A 320 47.86 -3.57 -5.08
CA PRO A 320 48.60 -3.47 -6.32
C PRO A 320 47.68 -3.52 -7.55
N ALA A 321 48.10 -2.88 -8.66
CA ALA A 321 47.24 -2.71 -9.84
C ALA A 321 46.73 -4.04 -10.43
N GLU A 322 47.55 -5.09 -10.44
CA GLU A 322 47.18 -6.41 -10.93
C GLU A 322 46.15 -7.10 -10.02
N GLU A 323 46.35 -7.05 -8.70
CA GLU A 323 45.41 -7.61 -7.73
C GLU A 323 44.09 -6.86 -7.71
N MET A 324 44.13 -5.53 -7.87
CA MET A 324 42.94 -4.71 -8.02
C MET A 324 42.15 -5.06 -9.29
N ALA A 325 42.82 -5.35 -10.40
CA ALA A 325 42.16 -5.83 -11.61
C ALA A 325 41.51 -7.20 -11.39
N ARG A 326 42.20 -8.12 -10.69
CA ARG A 326 41.67 -9.43 -10.31
C ARG A 326 40.45 -9.31 -9.39
N TYR A 327 40.52 -8.46 -8.37
CA TYR A 327 39.42 -8.18 -7.44
C TYR A 327 38.17 -7.69 -8.21
N ARG A 328 38.35 -6.72 -9.12
CA ARG A 328 37.24 -6.21 -9.95
C ARG A 328 36.61 -7.29 -10.82
N ALA A 329 37.42 -8.15 -11.43
CA ALA A 329 36.92 -9.28 -12.22
C ALA A 329 36.14 -10.29 -11.36
N GLN A 330 36.65 -10.64 -10.16
CA GLN A 330 35.93 -11.53 -9.24
C GLN A 330 34.61 -10.93 -8.76
N ARG A 331 34.58 -9.62 -8.57
CA ARG A 331 33.35 -8.92 -8.19
C ARG A 331 32.32 -8.88 -9.30
N GLU A 332 32.74 -8.75 -10.56
CA GLU A 332 31.86 -8.90 -11.71
C GLU A 332 31.26 -10.31 -11.75
N VAL A 333 32.06 -11.35 -11.51
CA VAL A 333 31.56 -12.73 -11.37
C VAL A 333 30.57 -12.83 -10.22
N PHE A 334 30.84 -12.26 -9.05
CA PHE A 334 29.91 -12.26 -7.92
C PHE A 334 28.58 -11.58 -8.27
N ASN A 335 28.61 -10.44 -8.95
CA ASN A 335 27.39 -9.75 -9.40
C ASN A 335 26.59 -10.61 -10.39
N ASP A 336 27.25 -11.26 -11.34
CA ASP A 336 26.60 -12.20 -12.28
C ASP A 336 25.96 -13.40 -11.57
N ARG A 337 26.63 -13.94 -10.53
CA ARG A 337 26.07 -15.04 -9.73
C ARG A 337 24.91 -14.59 -8.85
N THR A 338 24.96 -13.36 -8.35
CA THR A 338 23.85 -12.75 -7.58
C THR A 338 22.61 -12.63 -8.46
N GLU A 339 22.78 -12.17 -9.70
CA GLU A 339 21.68 -12.09 -10.67
C GLU A 339 21.12 -13.48 -11.03
N LYS A 340 21.98 -14.49 -11.18
CA LYS A 340 21.54 -15.88 -11.40
C LYS A 340 20.76 -16.44 -10.21
N ALA A 341 21.22 -16.19 -8.98
CA ALA A 341 20.50 -16.59 -7.77
C ALA A 341 19.12 -15.91 -7.71
N ARG A 342 19.05 -14.61 -7.99
CA ARG A 342 17.79 -13.84 -8.06
C ARG A 342 16.82 -14.42 -9.09
N ILE A 343 17.31 -14.78 -10.29
CA ILE A 343 16.48 -15.40 -11.34
C ILE A 343 16.00 -16.79 -10.90
N ALA A 344 16.88 -17.60 -10.32
CA ALA A 344 16.53 -18.95 -9.88
C ALA A 344 15.49 -18.93 -8.74
N LEU A 345 15.57 -17.96 -7.82
CA LEU A 345 14.57 -17.78 -6.75
C LEU A 345 13.17 -17.41 -7.27
N ALA A 346 13.04 -16.88 -8.48
CA ALA A 346 11.74 -16.62 -9.09
C ALA A 346 11.05 -17.91 -9.57
N ASP A 347 11.79 -19.01 -9.76
CA ASP A 347 11.26 -20.32 -10.11
C ASP A 347 11.00 -21.15 -8.83
N VAL A 348 9.78 -20.98 -8.30
CA VAL A 348 9.33 -21.67 -7.08
C VAL A 348 9.15 -23.18 -7.26
N GLU A 349 9.14 -23.69 -8.48
CA GLU A 349 8.99 -25.13 -8.75
C GLU A 349 10.30 -25.90 -8.55
N HIS A 350 11.45 -25.21 -8.59
CA HIS A 350 12.79 -25.80 -8.52
C HIS A 350 13.65 -25.17 -7.40
N PRO A 351 13.26 -25.30 -6.12
CA PRO A 351 13.98 -24.68 -5.00
C PRO A 351 15.45 -25.13 -4.90
N ASP A 352 15.75 -26.38 -5.25
CA ASP A 352 17.12 -26.92 -5.24
C ASP A 352 18.05 -26.19 -6.23
N VAL A 353 17.52 -25.73 -7.37
CA VAL A 353 18.29 -24.97 -8.37
C VAL A 353 18.64 -23.58 -7.84
N ALA A 354 17.70 -22.96 -7.12
CA ALA A 354 17.95 -21.70 -6.45
C ALA A 354 19.00 -21.84 -5.34
N ASP A 355 18.93 -22.91 -4.55
CA ASP A 355 19.91 -23.18 -3.49
C ASP A 355 21.32 -23.38 -4.08
N LEU A 356 21.45 -24.12 -5.20
CA LEU A 356 22.73 -24.26 -5.91
C LEU A 356 23.25 -22.92 -6.47
N ALA A 357 22.36 -22.08 -7.03
CA ALA A 357 22.74 -20.77 -7.53
C ALA A 357 23.21 -19.82 -6.40
N ILE A 358 22.59 -19.92 -5.22
CA ILE A 358 23.03 -19.18 -4.02
C ILE A 358 24.39 -19.70 -3.56
N VAL A 359 24.62 -21.02 -3.52
CA VAL A 359 25.93 -21.58 -3.18
C VAL A 359 27.00 -21.05 -4.13
N ASP A 360 26.78 -21.11 -5.46
CA ASP A 360 27.65 -20.54 -6.49
C ASP A 360 27.96 -19.04 -6.25
N MET A 361 26.96 -18.27 -5.84
CA MET A 361 27.09 -16.85 -5.50
C MET A 361 27.98 -16.65 -4.28
N ILE A 362 27.81 -17.44 -3.22
CA ILE A 362 28.61 -17.32 -2.00
C ILE A 362 30.07 -17.71 -2.27
N HIS A 363 30.34 -18.74 -3.07
CA HIS A 363 31.71 -19.05 -3.52
C HIS A 363 32.36 -17.87 -4.26
N ALA A 364 31.62 -17.22 -5.16
CA ALA A 364 32.12 -16.03 -5.86
C ALA A 364 32.38 -14.86 -4.89
N LYS A 365 31.56 -14.69 -3.84
CA LYS A 365 31.80 -13.70 -2.77
C LYS A 365 33.08 -14.00 -2.02
N ILE A 366 33.29 -15.24 -1.59
CA ILE A 366 34.51 -15.68 -0.90
C ILE A 366 35.74 -15.41 -1.77
N ALA A 367 35.72 -15.79 -3.05
CA ALA A 367 36.85 -15.57 -3.96
C ALA A 367 37.16 -14.08 -4.18
N SER A 368 36.12 -13.25 -4.29
CA SER A 368 36.25 -11.79 -4.36
C SER A 368 36.87 -11.23 -3.07
N ASP A 369 36.37 -11.64 -1.90
CA ASP A 369 36.84 -11.15 -0.61
C ASP A 369 38.28 -11.56 -0.31
N GLN A 370 38.62 -12.83 -0.54
CA GLN A 370 39.99 -13.34 -0.39
C GLN A 370 40.96 -12.57 -1.29
N THR A 371 40.56 -12.27 -2.53
CA THR A 371 41.36 -11.42 -3.41
C THR A 371 41.49 -9.99 -2.86
N GLY A 372 40.41 -9.47 -2.26
CA GLY A 372 40.36 -8.14 -1.68
C GLY A 372 41.26 -7.96 -0.45
N CYS A 373 41.49 -9.02 0.33
CA CYS A 373 42.33 -9.02 1.53
C CYS A 373 43.71 -9.65 1.30
N GLY A 374 44.27 -9.54 0.10
CA GLY A 374 45.65 -9.99 -0.19
C GLY A 374 45.83 -11.51 -0.20
N GLY A 375 44.76 -12.28 -0.39
CA GLY A 375 44.77 -13.75 -0.41
C GLY A 375 44.58 -14.40 0.95
N ARG A 376 44.35 -13.64 2.03
CA ARG A 376 44.00 -14.20 3.34
C ARG A 376 42.73 -15.05 3.25
N VAL A 377 42.68 -16.11 4.05
CA VAL A 377 41.57 -17.08 4.02
C VAL A 377 40.37 -16.56 4.80
N VAL A 378 39.18 -16.78 4.25
CA VAL A 378 37.92 -16.56 4.96
C VAL A 378 37.72 -17.72 5.93
N THR A 379 37.59 -17.42 7.22
CA THR A 379 37.42 -18.42 8.28
C THR A 379 36.02 -18.38 8.89
N THR A 380 35.36 -17.22 8.83
CA THR A 380 34.02 -17.01 9.39
C THR A 380 33.16 -16.26 8.39
N MET A 381 31.86 -16.55 8.34
CA MET A 381 30.89 -15.74 7.61
C MET A 381 29.57 -15.64 8.36
N VAL A 382 28.81 -14.61 8.03
CA VAL A 382 27.46 -14.40 8.55
C VAL A 382 26.48 -14.24 7.38
N LEU A 383 25.31 -14.87 7.51
CA LEU A 383 24.22 -14.89 6.54
C LEU A 383 22.98 -14.17 7.10
N TRP A 384 22.43 -13.23 6.32
CA TRP A 384 21.19 -12.48 6.63
C TRP A 384 20.16 -12.56 5.50
N PRO A 385 18.88 -12.26 5.77
CA PRO A 385 17.87 -12.18 4.72
C PRO A 385 18.17 -11.06 3.72
N ALA A 386 18.08 -11.36 2.42
CA ALA A 386 18.23 -10.37 1.35
C ALA A 386 17.05 -10.41 0.38
N ALA A 387 16.54 -9.24 -0.01
CA ALA A 387 15.38 -9.15 -0.90
C ALA A 387 15.63 -9.66 -2.32
N GLU A 388 16.89 -9.65 -2.79
CA GLU A 388 17.23 -10.02 -4.16
C GLU A 388 17.70 -11.47 -4.27
N ALA A 389 18.73 -11.85 -3.52
CA ALA A 389 19.35 -13.17 -3.61
C ALA A 389 18.94 -14.13 -2.47
N GLY A 390 17.92 -13.78 -1.67
CA GLY A 390 17.44 -14.59 -0.55
C GLY A 390 18.35 -14.52 0.70
N VAL A 391 19.67 -14.48 0.49
CA VAL A 391 20.69 -14.29 1.53
C VAL A 391 21.72 -13.22 1.14
N GLU A 392 22.17 -12.46 2.13
CA GLU A 392 23.33 -11.56 2.07
C GLU A 392 24.45 -12.16 2.92
N VAL A 393 25.69 -12.03 2.47
CA VAL A 393 26.86 -12.67 3.11
C VAL A 393 27.93 -11.64 3.43
N ARG A 394 28.45 -11.70 4.65
CA ARG A 394 29.68 -11.02 5.06
C ARG A 394 30.71 -12.04 5.50
N CYS A 395 31.90 -11.94 4.93
CA CYS A 395 33.03 -12.81 5.24
C CYS A 395 33.97 -12.11 6.22
N TYR A 396 34.68 -12.90 7.02
CA TYR A 396 35.67 -12.44 7.98
C TYR A 396 36.95 -13.25 7.83
N THR A 397 38.06 -12.59 8.07
CA THR A 397 39.40 -13.17 8.15
C THR A 397 39.97 -12.88 9.54
N PRO A 398 40.85 -13.72 10.09
CA PRO A 398 41.62 -13.35 11.28
C PRO A 398 42.41 -12.06 11.02
N GLU A 399 42.48 -11.19 12.03
CA GLU A 399 43.34 -10.01 12.02
C GLU A 399 44.81 -10.41 11.85
N GLU A 400 45.57 -9.60 11.11
CA GLU A 400 47.01 -9.80 11.07
C GLU A 400 47.61 -9.40 12.42
N PRO A 401 48.45 -10.24 13.05
CA PRO A 401 49.11 -9.85 14.28
C PRO A 401 50.00 -8.64 14.00
N GLU A 402 49.79 -7.55 14.74
CA GLU A 402 50.71 -6.42 14.75
C GLU A 402 52.10 -6.96 15.16
N ILE A 403 53.07 -6.87 14.25
CA ILE A 403 54.45 -7.14 14.61
C ILE A 403 54.93 -5.91 15.38
N ASP A 404 55.06 -6.01 16.69
CA ASP A 404 55.73 -5.00 17.50
C ASP A 404 57.14 -4.78 16.93
N GLU A 405 57.43 -3.56 16.45
CA GLU A 405 58.71 -3.19 15.85
C GLU A 405 59.91 -3.26 16.84
N GLU A 406 59.71 -3.73 18.07
CA GLU A 406 60.75 -3.83 19.11
C GLU A 406 61.72 -5.01 18.92
N ASP A 407 61.41 -5.98 18.05
CA ASP A 407 62.27 -7.17 17.85
C ASP A 407 63.17 -7.13 16.59
N GLN A 408 63.27 -5.97 15.91
CA GLN A 408 64.13 -5.82 14.70
C GLN A 408 65.59 -5.41 14.96
N ASP A 409 66.04 -5.28 16.22
CA ASP A 409 67.40 -4.83 16.54
C ASP A 409 68.45 -5.95 16.67
N ALA A 410 68.18 -7.15 16.13
CA ALA A 410 69.12 -8.27 16.20
C ALA A 410 69.36 -8.99 14.86
N ALA A 411 69.78 -8.27 13.80
CA ALA A 411 70.50 -8.87 12.67
C ALA A 411 71.42 -7.86 11.95
N PRO A 412 72.58 -8.28 11.41
CA PRO A 412 73.72 -7.40 11.19
C PRO A 412 73.60 -6.53 9.94
N GLU A 413 74.19 -5.34 10.07
CA GLU A 413 74.32 -4.26 9.11
C GLU A 413 75.02 -4.70 7.81
N ALA A 414 74.26 -5.11 6.79
CA ALA A 414 74.77 -5.22 5.42
C ALA A 414 73.67 -4.98 4.37
N ALA A 415 73.88 -3.92 3.57
CA ALA A 415 73.17 -3.55 2.35
C ALA A 415 71.80 -2.86 2.49
N ARG A 416 71.78 -1.67 3.11
CA ARG A 416 70.80 -0.63 2.78
C ARG A 416 70.92 -0.29 1.28
N ARG A 417 69.98 -0.75 0.45
CA ARG A 417 69.81 -0.23 -0.91
C ARG A 417 69.02 1.06 -0.82
N THR A 418 69.68 2.16 -1.16
CA THR A 418 69.13 3.51 -1.25
C THR A 418 67.93 3.53 -2.20
N ALA A 419 66.73 3.83 -1.70
CA ALA A 419 65.59 4.16 -2.52
C ALA A 419 65.86 5.50 -3.23
N ALA A 420 65.59 5.55 -4.54
CA ALA A 420 65.70 6.78 -5.32
C ALA A 420 64.63 7.79 -4.86
N PRO A 421 64.93 9.10 -4.82
CA PRO A 421 63.98 10.11 -4.38
C PRO A 421 62.80 10.26 -5.37
N PRO A 422 61.61 10.66 -4.89
CA PRO A 422 60.43 10.87 -5.74
C PRO A 422 60.67 11.98 -6.76
N ALA A 423 60.21 11.75 -8.00
CA ALA A 423 60.44 12.61 -9.17
C ALA A 423 59.62 13.92 -9.19
N TYR A 424 59.04 14.34 -8.07
CA TYR A 424 58.27 15.59 -8.00
C TYR A 424 58.24 16.16 -6.58
N VAL A 425 58.65 17.42 -6.45
CA VAL A 425 58.53 18.23 -5.22
C VAL A 425 57.76 19.49 -5.62
N PRO A 426 56.57 19.76 -5.06
CA PRO A 426 55.84 21.00 -5.33
C PRO A 426 56.60 22.21 -4.72
N PRO A 427 56.57 23.39 -5.34
CA PRO A 427 57.27 24.57 -4.83
C PRO A 427 56.58 25.10 -3.57
N GLU A 428 57.31 25.11 -2.46
CA GLU A 428 56.93 25.80 -1.23
C GLU A 428 57.23 27.30 -1.38
N VAL A 429 56.19 28.13 -1.29
CA VAL A 429 56.34 29.59 -1.16
C VAL A 429 56.20 29.92 0.32
N GLU A 430 57.23 30.53 0.90
CA GLU A 430 57.23 31.01 2.28
C GLU A 430 56.10 32.05 2.46
N ALA A 431 55.09 31.72 3.26
CA ALA A 431 54.03 32.66 3.62
C ALA A 431 54.59 33.66 4.64
N PRO A 432 54.51 34.99 4.40
CA PRO A 432 54.97 35.96 5.39
C PRO A 432 54.07 35.93 6.63
N GLU A 433 54.68 36.06 7.81
CA GLU A 433 53.98 36.06 9.10
C GLU A 433 52.93 37.18 9.17
N PRO A 434 51.73 36.93 9.71
CA PRO A 434 50.68 37.94 9.80
C PRO A 434 51.02 38.98 10.89
N GLU A 435 51.10 40.25 10.50
CA GLU A 435 51.17 41.39 11.44
C GLU A 435 49.86 41.51 12.23
N THR A 436 49.91 41.26 13.54
CA THR A 436 48.73 41.31 14.43
C THR A 436 48.61 42.58 15.27
N GLU A 437 49.23 43.69 14.86
CA GLU A 437 49.05 44.98 15.55
C GLU A 437 47.90 45.81 14.92
N GLY A 438 46.79 45.94 15.66
CA GLY A 438 45.91 47.12 15.53
C GLY A 438 44.48 46.94 15.02
N VAL A 439 43.92 45.74 14.87
CA VAL A 439 42.51 45.59 14.43
C VAL A 439 41.58 45.26 15.60
N ASN A 440 41.09 46.31 16.26
CA ASN A 440 40.05 46.25 17.28
C ASN A 440 38.73 45.67 16.73
N HIS A 441 38.11 44.82 17.55
CA HIS A 441 36.75 44.29 17.39
C HIS A 441 35.72 45.40 17.16
N ALA A 442 35.23 45.53 15.92
CA ALA A 442 34.08 46.40 15.61
C ALA A 442 33.27 45.90 14.40
N LEU A 443 32.92 44.60 14.36
CA LEU A 443 31.95 44.05 13.39
C LEU A 443 31.02 43.00 14.02
N HIS A 444 30.60 43.24 15.26
CA HIS A 444 29.46 42.54 15.88
C HIS A 444 28.27 43.49 16.05
N ALA A 445 27.89 44.16 14.96
CA ALA A 445 26.56 44.74 14.79
C ALA A 445 26.35 45.04 13.31
N VAL A 446 25.15 44.75 12.81
CA VAL A 446 24.63 45.16 11.49
C VAL A 446 24.99 44.25 10.31
N ARG A 447 24.26 43.14 10.13
CA ARG A 447 23.47 42.86 8.91
C ARG A 447 22.88 41.44 8.90
N THR A 448 21.59 41.36 9.19
CA THR A 448 20.66 40.49 8.44
C THR A 448 19.26 41.09 8.61
N ASP A 449 19.10 42.30 8.07
CA ASP A 449 17.80 42.94 7.85
C ASP A 449 17.46 42.83 6.35
N VAL A 450 17.43 41.59 5.86
CA VAL A 450 16.98 41.21 4.50
C VAL A 450 16.24 39.87 4.60
N ALA A 451 15.13 39.86 5.34
CA ALA A 451 14.15 38.78 5.31
C ALA A 451 12.75 39.25 5.74
N THR A 452 12.33 40.45 5.34
CA THR A 452 10.90 40.81 5.24
C THR A 452 10.76 42.03 4.34
N ARG A 453 10.54 41.78 3.05
CA ARG A 453 9.72 42.65 2.20
C ARG A 453 9.07 41.83 1.09
#